data_AF-A0AAX3E7Y9-F1
#
_entry.id   AF-A0AAX3E7Y9-F1
#
_cell.length_a   1.000
_cell.length_b   1.000
_cell.length_c   1.000
_cell.angle_alpha   90.00
_cell.angle_beta   90.00
_cell.angle_gamma   90.00
#
_symmetry.space_group_name_H-M   'P 1'
#
loop_
_entity.id
_entity.type
_entity.pdbx_description
1 polymer ?
#
loop_
_entity_poly.entity_id
_entity_poly.type
_entity_poly.pdbx_seq_one_letter_code
_entity_poly.pdbx_strand_id
1 'polypeptide(L)'
;MSDVARGKKDEAYRELVKQRKQCCLCEGLTNPSQISEYDSDEIGPWSLWQGSLDAKILLVGPDWGDVRYFKKRGGIDENIDRIEIFQKGLQNFVRL
;
A
#
# COMPACT_ATOMS: atom_id res chain seq x y z
N MET A 1 20.87 -13.61 -14.48
CA MET A 1 19.46 -14.02 -14.66
C MET A 1 18.48 -13.27 -13.74
N SER A 2 18.93 -12.68 -12.63
CA SER A 2 18.11 -11.91 -11.67
C SER A 2 17.65 -10.54 -12.18
N ASP A 3 18.52 -9.78 -12.84
CA ASP A 3 18.22 -8.38 -13.18
C ASP A 3 17.16 -8.21 -14.29
N VAL A 4 17.12 -9.13 -15.26
CA VAL A 4 16.10 -9.13 -16.33
C VAL A 4 14.72 -9.46 -15.76
N ALA A 5 14.64 -10.36 -14.78
CA ALA A 5 13.37 -10.71 -14.13
C ALA A 5 12.85 -9.55 -13.27
N ARG A 6 13.74 -8.83 -12.58
CA ARG A 6 13.40 -7.61 -11.83
C ARG A 6 12.85 -6.52 -12.76
N GLY A 7 13.52 -6.25 -13.89
CA GLY A 7 13.04 -5.27 -14.87
C GLY A 7 11.62 -5.54 -15.38
N LYS A 8 11.27 -6.81 -15.62
CA LYS A 8 9.90 -7.19 -16.02
C LYS A 8 8.86 -6.96 -14.93
N LYS A 9 9.20 -7.19 -13.66
CA LYS A 9 8.30 -6.90 -12.54
C LYS A 9 8.08 -5.40 -12.38
N ASP A 10 9.14 -4.61 -12.51
CA ASP A 10 9.05 -3.14 -12.42
C ASP A 10 8.15 -2.58 -13.53
N GLU A 11 8.28 -3.09 -14.76
CA GLU A 11 7.40 -2.73 -15.88
C GLU A 11 5.94 -3.10 -15.61
N ALA A 12 5.68 -4.33 -15.17
CA ALA A 12 4.34 -4.79 -14.83
C ALA A 12 3.72 -3.96 -13.69
N TYR A 13 4.51 -3.60 -12.68
CA TYR A 13 4.05 -2.77 -11.57
C TYR A 13 3.68 -1.36 -12.03
N ARG A 14 4.51 -0.72 -12.86
CA ARG A 14 4.18 0.61 -13.43
C ARG A 14 2.90 0.60 -14.25
N GLU A 15 2.69 -0.44 -15.07
CA GLU A 15 1.47 -0.57 -15.84
C GLU A 15 0.25 -0.81 -14.94
N LEU A 16 0.38 -1.61 -13.88
CA LEU A 16 -0.66 -1.80 -12.88
C LEU A 16 -1.05 -0.48 -12.18
N VAL A 17 -0.05 0.32 -11.77
CA VAL A 17 -0.28 1.64 -11.16
C VAL A 17 -1.01 2.56 -12.14
N LYS A 18 -0.59 2.60 -13.40
CA LYS A 18 -1.25 3.39 -14.44
C LYS A 18 -2.71 2.97 -14.64
N GLN A 19 -2.99 1.68 -14.71
CA GLN A 19 -4.36 1.15 -14.82
C GLN A 19 -5.20 1.52 -13.60
N ARG A 20 -4.65 1.39 -12.38
CA ARG A 20 -5.31 1.87 -11.16
C ARG A 20 -5.63 3.35 -11.28
N LYS A 21 -4.68 4.22 -11.64
CA LYS A 21 -4.89 5.68 -11.73
C LYS A 21 -6.05 6.06 -12.67
N GLN A 22 -6.33 5.23 -13.67
CA GLN A 22 -7.41 5.40 -14.65
C GLN A 22 -8.74 4.76 -14.23
N CYS A 23 -8.75 3.93 -13.18
CA CYS A 23 -9.94 3.21 -12.74
C CYS A 23 -10.96 4.15 -12.09
N CYS A 24 -12.21 4.07 -12.56
CA CYS A 24 -13.37 4.81 -12.03
C CYS A 24 -14.59 3.90 -11.82
N LEU A 25 -14.38 2.58 -11.70
CA LEU A 25 -15.47 1.59 -11.63
C LEU A 25 -16.26 1.63 -10.31
N CYS A 26 -15.68 2.17 -9.25
CA CYS A 26 -16.29 2.18 -7.92
C CYS A 26 -17.21 3.40 -7.73
N GLU A 27 -18.52 3.18 -7.58
CA GLU A 27 -19.45 4.25 -7.24
C GLU A 27 -19.27 4.73 -5.79
N GLY A 28 -19.35 6.04 -5.57
CA GLY A 28 -19.21 6.66 -4.24
C GLY A 28 -17.79 6.70 -3.69
N LEU A 29 -16.79 6.20 -4.43
CA LEU A 29 -15.38 6.26 -4.06
C LEU A 29 -14.60 7.13 -5.06
N THR A 30 -13.65 7.90 -4.55
CA THR A 30 -12.74 8.71 -5.37
C THR A 30 -11.40 8.01 -5.45
N ASN A 31 -10.87 7.88 -6.67
CA ASN A 31 -9.55 7.30 -6.85
C ASN A 31 -8.49 8.21 -6.21
N PRO A 32 -7.52 7.69 -5.44
CA PRO A 32 -6.46 8.52 -4.87
C PRO A 32 -5.71 9.37 -5.90
N SER A 33 -5.62 8.92 -7.16
CA SER A 33 -4.99 9.71 -8.25
C SER A 33 -5.71 11.01 -8.58
N GLN A 34 -6.99 11.14 -8.20
CA GLN A 34 -7.80 12.33 -8.44
C GLN A 34 -7.62 13.39 -7.34
N ILE A 35 -6.88 13.06 -6.27
CA ILE A 35 -6.61 13.95 -5.14
C ILE A 35 -5.10 14.13 -5.09
N SER A 36 -4.61 15.35 -5.40
CA SER A 36 -3.17 15.59 -5.59
C SER A 36 -2.32 15.23 -4.37
N GLU A 37 -2.87 15.31 -3.16
CA GLU A 37 -2.14 14.95 -1.94
C GLU A 37 -2.02 13.42 -1.73
N TYR A 38 -2.81 12.63 -2.45
CA TYR A 38 -2.87 11.17 -2.32
C TYR A 38 -2.39 10.43 -3.58
N ASP A 39 -2.01 11.15 -4.65
CA ASP A 39 -1.41 10.52 -5.82
C ASP A 39 0.04 10.10 -5.56
N SER A 40 0.39 8.91 -6.03
CA SER A 40 1.72 8.33 -5.90
C SER A 40 1.98 7.34 -7.04
N ASP A 41 3.23 6.92 -7.19
CA ASP A 41 3.63 5.88 -8.14
C ASP A 41 3.43 4.46 -7.58
N GLU A 42 2.55 4.34 -6.58
CA GLU A 42 2.23 3.07 -5.93
C GLU A 42 0.79 2.62 -6.20
N ILE A 43 0.55 1.32 -5.98
CA ILE A 43 -0.78 0.71 -6.12
C ILE A 43 -1.76 1.19 -5.05
N GLY A 44 -1.27 1.79 -3.97
CA GLY A 44 -2.12 2.44 -2.99
C GLY A 44 -1.34 3.35 -2.05
N PRO A 45 -2.03 4.24 -1.30
CA PRO A 45 -1.38 5.22 -0.42
C PRO A 45 -0.47 4.59 0.65
N TRP A 46 -0.74 3.34 1.06
CA TRP A 46 0.03 2.61 2.10
C TRP A 46 0.98 1.54 1.55
N SER A 47 1.12 1.45 0.23
CA SER A 47 2.08 0.52 -0.38
C SER A 47 3.54 0.97 -0.19
N LEU A 48 3.75 2.22 0.26
CA LEU A 48 5.05 2.83 0.57
C LEU A 48 5.77 2.26 1.81
N TRP A 49 5.15 1.36 2.58
CA TRP A 49 5.70 0.93 3.86
C TRP A 49 6.95 0.03 3.76
N GLN A 50 6.92 -1.05 2.98
CA GLN A 50 8.07 -1.96 2.78
C GLN A 50 8.32 -2.29 1.30
N GLY A 51 7.29 -2.19 0.43
CA GLY A 51 7.42 -1.96 -1.02
C GLY A 51 8.36 -2.84 -1.84
N SER A 52 8.64 -4.10 -1.48
CA SER A 52 9.56 -4.95 -2.25
C SER A 52 8.83 -5.84 -3.27
N LEU A 53 9.08 -5.60 -4.56
CA LEU A 53 8.61 -6.47 -5.66
C LEU A 53 9.30 -7.84 -5.69
N ASP A 54 10.35 -8.01 -4.90
CA ASP A 54 11.07 -9.29 -4.72
C ASP A 54 10.74 -9.96 -3.39
N ALA A 55 9.74 -9.45 -2.66
CA ALA A 55 9.25 -10.11 -1.45
C ALA A 55 8.76 -11.53 -1.76
N LYS A 56 9.14 -12.48 -0.89
CA LYS A 56 8.68 -13.87 -0.97
C LYS A 56 7.28 -14.05 -0.41
N ILE A 57 6.81 -13.09 0.40
CA ILE A 57 5.53 -13.12 1.10
C ILE A 57 4.87 -11.75 0.90
N LEU A 58 3.61 -11.77 0.48
CA LEU A 58 2.75 -10.58 0.43
C LEU A 58 1.73 -10.67 1.56
N LEU A 59 1.66 -9.64 2.39
CA LEU A 59 0.61 -9.46 3.39
C LEU A 59 -0.44 -8.53 2.81
N VAL A 60 -1.69 -8.98 2.79
CA VAL A 60 -2.85 -8.17 2.40
C VAL A 60 -3.76 -8.07 3.62
N GLY A 61 -4.02 -6.84 4.07
CA GLY A 61 -4.88 -6.57 5.20
C GLY A 61 -5.75 -5.36 4.94
N PRO A 62 -6.91 -5.25 5.61
CA PRO A 62 -7.65 -4.00 5.64
C PRO A 62 -6.73 -2.90 6.17
N ASP A 63 -6.86 -1.73 5.57
CA ASP A 63 -6.06 -0.57 5.92
C ASP A 63 -6.51 0.01 7.28
N TRP A 64 -5.55 0.41 8.10
CA TRP A 64 -5.75 0.94 9.45
C TRP A 64 -5.54 2.46 9.51
N GLY A 65 -5.23 3.10 8.38
CA GLY A 65 -4.99 4.53 8.27
C GLY A 65 -6.26 5.36 8.13
N ASP A 66 -6.37 6.45 8.90
CA ASP A 66 -7.34 7.51 8.63
C ASP A 66 -6.69 8.68 7.85
N VAL A 67 -7.51 9.61 7.35
CA VAL A 67 -7.03 10.80 6.61
C VAL A 67 -6.05 11.63 7.44
N ARG A 68 -6.23 11.71 8.76
CA ARG A 68 -5.35 12.50 9.64
C ARG A 68 -3.98 11.83 9.75
N TYR A 69 -3.96 10.52 9.89
CA TYR A 69 -2.74 9.72 9.95
C TYR A 69 -1.98 9.82 8.63
N PHE A 70 -2.67 9.66 7.49
CA PHE A 70 -2.07 9.81 6.18
C PHE A 70 -1.45 11.20 5.99
N LYS A 71 -2.19 12.27 6.29
CA LYS A 71 -1.67 13.65 6.19
C LYS A 71 -0.45 13.91 7.06
N LYS A 72 -0.32 13.22 8.20
CA LYS A 72 0.85 13.32 9.10
C LYS A 72 2.06 12.53 8.57
N ARG A 73 1.84 11.41 7.88
CA ARG A 73 2.85 10.37 7.62
C ARG A 73 3.18 10.14 6.15
N GLY A 74 2.35 10.60 5.23
CA GLY A 74 2.52 10.41 3.79
C GLY A 74 2.56 8.95 3.35
N GLY A 75 1.84 8.06 4.04
CA GLY A 75 1.82 6.63 3.70
C GLY A 75 2.98 5.81 4.26
N ILE A 76 3.85 6.41 5.07
CA ILE A 76 5.01 5.76 5.70
C ILE A 76 4.74 5.51 7.18
N ASP A 77 4.95 4.29 7.65
CA ASP A 77 4.91 4.00 9.09
C ASP A 77 6.31 4.04 9.72
N GLU A 78 6.37 4.23 11.04
CA GLU A 78 7.61 4.04 11.78
C GLU A 78 8.14 2.62 11.60
N ASN A 79 9.45 2.42 11.75
CA ASN A 79 10.03 1.08 11.87
C ASN A 79 9.48 0.45 13.16
N ILE A 80 8.29 -0.12 13.06
CA ILE A 80 7.74 -0.98 14.08
C ILE A 80 8.53 -2.27 13.97
N ASP A 81 9.37 -2.55 14.97
CA ASP A 81 9.99 -3.86 15.12
C ASP A 81 8.92 -4.93 14.92
N ARG A 82 9.22 -5.90 14.05
CA ARG A 82 8.30 -6.82 13.34
C ARG A 82 7.29 -7.61 14.19
N ILE A 83 7.30 -7.43 15.51
CA ILE A 83 6.51 -8.14 16.51
C ILE A 83 5.24 -7.35 16.91
N GLU A 84 5.21 -6.02 16.82
CA GLU A 84 4.11 -5.24 17.41
C GLU A 84 2.81 -5.19 16.57
N ILE A 85 2.87 -5.26 15.23
CA ILE A 85 1.65 -5.24 14.39
C ILE A 85 0.78 -6.47 14.66
N PHE A 86 1.39 -7.65 14.86
CA PHE A 86 0.65 -8.86 15.21
C PHE A 86 0.03 -8.78 16.61
N GLN A 87 0.72 -8.18 17.58
CA GLN A 87 0.23 -8.09 18.95
C GLN A 87 -0.93 -7.09 19.11
N LYS A 88 -0.84 -5.90 18.48
CA LYS A 88 -1.91 -4.90 18.53
C LYS A 88 -3.17 -5.34 17.76
N GLY A 89 -3.01 -6.08 16.67
CA GLY A 89 -4.13 -6.67 15.92
C GLY A 89 -4.87 -7.77 16.70
N LEU A 90 -4.15 -8.68 17.36
CA LEU A 90 -4.77 -9.75 18.15
C LEU A 90 -5.50 -9.25 19.39
N GLN A 91 -4.98 -8.23 20.08
CA GLN A 91 -5.65 -7.69 21.28
C GLN A 91 -7.03 -7.10 20.99
N ASN A 92 -7.27 -6.62 19.76
CA ASN A 92 -8.57 -6.12 19.33
C ASN A 92 -9.49 -7.19 18.75
N PHE A 93 -8.95 -8.35 18.33
CA PHE A 93 -9.74 -9.45 17.77
C PHE A 93 -10.32 -10.39 18.83
N VAL A 94 -9.75 -10.43 20.05
CA VAL A 94 -10.24 -11.29 21.16
C VAL A 94 -11.27 -10.58 22.05
N ARG A 95 -11.77 -9.41 21.63
CA ARG A 95 -12.78 -8.62 22.37
C ARG A 95 -14.12 -8.43 21.62
N LEU A 96 -14.37 -9.23 20.59
CA LEU A 96 -15.68 -9.34 19.92
C LEU A 96 -16.19 -10.78 20.01
#